data_AF-A0A837JEG4-F1
#
_entry.id   AF-A0A837JEG4-F1
#
_cell.length_a   1.000
_cell.length_b   1.000
_cell.length_c   1.000
_cell.angle_alpha   90.00
_cell.angle_beta   90.00
_cell.angle_gamma   90.00
#
_symmetry.space_group_name_H-M   'P 1'
#
loop_
_entity.id
_entity.type
_entity.pdbx_description
1 polymer ?
#
loop_
_entity_poly.entity_id
_entity_poly.type
_entity_poly.pdbx_seq_one_letter_code
_entity_poly.pdbx_strand_id
1 'polypeptide(L)' 'MGLKPGPKRIAESTGKPDQRQRDNKSTPGNTPSLKPSKSTKKK' A
#
# COMPACT_ATOMS: atom_id res chain seq x y z
N MET A 1 -3.14 -6.03 -13.62
CA MET A 1 -1.91 -5.82 -12.82
C MET A 1 -2.27 -6.08 -11.36
N GLY A 2 -1.97 -7.27 -10.83
CA GLY A 2 -2.32 -7.64 -9.46
C GLY A 2 -1.53 -6.81 -8.46
N LEU A 3 -2.20 -6.27 -7.44
CA LEU A 3 -1.53 -5.66 -6.30
C LEU A 3 -0.74 -6.76 -5.58
N LYS A 4 0.50 -6.46 -5.17
CA LYS A 4 1.29 -7.42 -4.39
C LYS A 4 0.58 -7.65 -3.05
N PRO A 5 0.35 -8.90 -2.62
CA PRO A 5 -0.20 -9.17 -1.30
C PRO A 5 0.82 -8.81 -0.22
N GLY A 6 0.33 -8.31 0.91
CA GLY A 6 1.14 -7.97 2.09
C GLY A 6 1.37 -6.46 2.30
N PRO A 7 1.76 -6.07 3.53
CA PRO A 7 2.00 -4.67 3.87
C PRO A 7 3.07 -4.05 2.97
N LYS A 8 2.95 -2.74 2.74
CA LYS A 8 3.95 -2.01 1.99
C LYS A 8 5.29 -2.05 2.72
N ARG A 9 6.36 -2.31 1.97
CA ARG A 9 7.72 -2.23 2.52
C ARG A 9 8.02 -0.82 3.01
N ILE A 10 8.70 -0.73 4.14
CA ILE A 10 9.27 0.53 4.62
C ILE A 10 10.61 0.74 3.93
N ALA A 11 10.84 1.95 3.43
CA ALA A 11 12.13 2.34 2.85
C ALA A 11 13.13 2.59 3.98
N GLU A 12 14.24 1.86 3.97
CA GLU A 12 15.30 1.94 5.00
C GLU A 12 15.85 3.35 5.18
N SER A 13 15.97 4.11 4.09
CA SER A 13 16.51 5.48 4.09
C SER A 13 15.61 6.52 4.75
N THR A 14 14.30 6.30 4.78
CA THR A 14 13.33 7.32 5.24
C THR A 14 12.43 6.84 6.36
N GLY A 15 12.40 5.54 6.65
CA GLY A 15 11.44 4.95 7.58
C GLY A 15 9.98 5.05 7.13
N LYS A 16 9.73 5.48 5.88
CA LYS A 16 8.39 5.68 5.33
C LYS A 16 8.00 4.57 4.34
N PRO A 17 6.70 4.34 4.10
CA PRO A 17 6.26 3.37 3.10
C PRO A 17 6.84 3.66 1.69
N ASP A 18 7.40 2.64 1.02
CA ASP A 18 8.06 2.74 -0.30
C ASP A 18 7.11 3.27 -1.39
N GLN A 19 7.24 4.52 -1.81
CA GLN A 19 6.32 5.15 -2.75
C GLN A 19 6.20 4.46 -4.13
N ARG A 20 7.13 3.58 -4.50
CA ARG A 20 7.12 2.85 -5.78
C ARG A 20 6.11 1.70 -5.81
N GLN A 21 5.79 1.12 -4.66
CA GLN A 21 4.77 0.05 -4.59
C GLN A 21 3.37 0.67 -4.63
N ARG A 22 2.46 0.08 -5.43
CA ARG A 22 1.04 0.44 -5.40
C ARG A 22 0.38 -0.30 -4.26
N ASP A 23 -0.29 0.42 -3.36
CA ASP A 23 -0.99 -0.17 -2.21
C ASP A 23 -2.50 -0.24 -2.41
N ASN A 24 -3.11 -1.15 -1.67
CA ASN A 24 -4.50 -1.10 -1.26
C ASN A 24 -4.59 -0.89 0.27
N LYS A 25 -5.56 -0.08 0.69
CA LYS A 25 -5.98 0.06 2.09
C LYS A 25 -6.45 -1.25 2.72
N SER A 26 -6.87 -2.22 1.89
CA SER A 26 -7.49 -3.47 2.33
C SER A 26 -6.49 -4.55 2.74
N THR A 27 -5.18 -4.33 2.60
CA THR A 27 -4.19 -5.33 3.01
C THR A 27 -3.93 -5.22 4.51
N PRO A 28 -4.10 -6.31 5.28
CA PRO A 28 -3.79 -6.32 6.70
C PRO A 28 -2.34 -5.88 6.95
N GLY A 29 -2.13 -4.99 7.93
CA GLY A 29 -0.81 -4.44 8.27
C GLY A 29 -0.40 -3.17 7.52
N ASN A 30 -1.22 -2.69 6.58
CA ASN A 30 -1.06 -1.36 5.98
C ASN A 30 -1.74 -0.27 6.81
N THR A 31 -1.21 0.95 6.79
CA THR A 31 -1.83 2.08 7.50
C THR A 31 -3.09 2.55 6.77
N PRO A 32 -4.16 2.94 7.49
CA PRO A 32 -5.41 3.41 6.88
C PRO A 32 -5.26 4.75 6.13
N SER A 33 -4.15 5.46 6.38
CA SER A 33 -3.74 6.68 5.70
C SER A 33 -3.29 6.49 4.25
N LEU A 34 -3.01 5.25 3.82
CA LEU A 34 -2.57 4.98 2.45
C LEU A 34 -3.67 5.24 1.43
N LYS A 35 -3.31 5.73 0.25
CA LYS A 35 -4.29 5.96 -0.82
C LYS A 35 -4.81 4.62 -1.36
N PRO A 36 -6.11 4.48 -1.66
CA PRO A 36 -6.64 3.28 -2.30
C PRO A 36 -6.07 3.16 -3.72
N SER A 37 -5.91 1.93 -4.20
CA SER A 37 -5.47 1.70 -5.58
C SER A 37 -6.59 2.05 -6.58
N LYS A 38 -6.24 2.35 -7.83
CA LYS A 38 -7.24 2.61 -8.88
C LYS A 38 -8.23 1.45 -9.09
N SER A 39 -7.83 0.21 -8.79
CA SER A 39 -8.66 -0.99 -8.96
C SER A 39 -9.38 -1.43 -7.68
N THR A 40 -9.12 -0.78 -6.53
CA THR A 40 -9.98 -1.00 -5.36
C THR A 40 -11.26 -0.22 -5.59
N LYS A 41 -12.36 -0.92 -5.90
CA LYS A 41 -13.69 -0.32 -5.90
C LYS A 41 -13.86 0.45 -4.58
N LYS A 42 -14.05 1.77 -4.66
CA LYS A 42 -14.52 2.54 -3.51
C LYS A 42 -15.86 1.91 -3.12
N LYS A 43 -15.92 1.23 -1.98
CA LYS A 43 -17.20 0.96 -1.32
C LYS A 43 -17.69 2.27 -0.72
#